data_AF-A5P8C9-F1
#
_entry.id   AF-A5P8C9-F1
#
_cell.length_a   1.000
_cell.length_b   1.000
_cell.length_c   1.000
_cell.angle_alpha   90.00
_cell.angle_beta   90.00
_cell.angle_gamma   90.00
#
_symmetry.space_group_name_H-M   'P 1'
#
loop_
_entity.id
_entity.type
_entity.pdbx_description
1 polymer ?
#
loop_
_entity_poly.entity_id
_entity_poly.type
_entity_poly.pdbx_seq_one_letter_code
_entity_poly.pdbx_strand_id
1 'polypeptide(L)'
;MGDASSNRLLYALCAVAFAAVVISLLTRGRPPARERVVTTEELTSYARTILAEIQPRSIANNQEYCGVIFEDEDGNLQTSTIYAGERAACALDWGVPLGYHVVASFHSHGGFDTQYASEIPSSLDLATDIDARIDGFVGTPGGRIWHNRWQEKSTELACGEACLPVDPRYETFKRTSGQRFNIARRYSMDELNSLFEIEGA
;
A
#
# COMPACT_ATOMS: atom_id res chain seq x y z
N MET A 1 -53.26 1.36 35.20
CA MET A 1 -53.27 0.60 33.93
C MET A 1 -53.70 1.55 32.82
N GLY A 2 -52.80 1.92 31.92
CA GLY A 2 -53.11 2.87 30.84
C GLY A 2 -54.14 2.28 29.88
N ASP A 3 -55.12 3.09 29.48
CA ASP A 3 -56.15 2.72 28.51
C ASP A 3 -55.53 2.36 27.15
N ALA A 4 -56.10 1.38 26.45
CA ALA A 4 -55.62 0.83 25.18
C ALA A 4 -55.43 1.91 24.09
N SER A 5 -56.23 2.99 24.15
CA SER A 5 -56.08 4.17 23.30
C SER A 5 -54.75 4.91 23.53
N SER A 6 -54.33 5.04 24.80
CA SER A 6 -53.10 5.73 25.19
C SER A 6 -51.85 4.95 24.77
N ASN A 7 -51.89 3.62 24.89
CA ASN A 7 -50.81 2.75 24.41
C ASN A 7 -50.66 2.79 22.89
N ARG A 8 -51.77 2.82 22.14
CA ARG A 8 -51.75 2.96 20.67
C ARG A 8 -51.13 4.28 20.21
N LEU A 9 -51.46 5.37 20.89
CA LEU A 9 -50.85 6.68 20.67
C LEU A 9 -49.35 6.67 20.93
N LEU A 10 -48.91 6.04 22.03
CA LEU A 10 -47.49 5.92 22.36
C LEU A 10 -46.72 5.11 21.31
N TYR A 11 -47.26 3.97 20.87
CA TYR A 11 -46.62 3.15 19.83
C TYR A 11 -46.55 3.88 18.48
N ALA A 12 -47.59 4.62 18.10
CA ALA A 12 -47.60 5.42 16.89
C ALA A 12 -46.52 6.52 16.93
N LEU A 13 -46.38 7.22 18.06
CA LEU A 13 -45.34 8.22 18.26
C LEU A 13 -43.93 7.62 18.18
N CYS A 14 -43.71 6.46 18.82
CA CYS A 14 -42.44 5.75 18.73
C CYS A 14 -42.11 5.31 17.30
N ALA A 15 -43.10 4.82 16.55
CA ALA A 15 -42.92 4.41 15.15
C ALA A 15 -42.56 5.60 14.25
N VAL A 16 -43.21 6.76 14.44
CA VAL A 16 -42.89 8.00 13.72
C VAL A 16 -41.50 8.50 14.07
N ALA A 17 -41.12 8.49 15.35
CA ALA A 17 -39.78 8.89 15.79
C ALA A 17 -38.70 7.96 15.21
N PHE A 18 -38.92 6.64 15.22
CA PHE A 18 -38.02 5.67 14.61
C PHE A 18 -37.89 5.88 13.10
N ALA A 19 -39.01 6.06 12.39
CA ALA A 19 -39.01 6.35 10.97
C ALA A 19 -38.26 7.64 10.65
N ALA A 20 -38.43 8.70 11.46
CA ALA A 20 -37.70 9.96 11.31
C ALA A 20 -36.19 9.78 11.51
N VAL A 21 -35.76 8.97 12.49
CA VAL A 21 -34.35 8.65 12.72
C VAL A 21 -33.78 7.85 11.55
N VAL A 22 -34.47 6.81 11.09
CA VAL A 22 -34.04 6.00 9.94
C VAL A 22 -33.95 6.85 8.67
N ILE A 23 -34.97 7.67 8.38
CA ILE A 23 -34.94 8.61 7.25
C ILE A 23 -33.80 9.61 7.41
N SER A 24 -33.54 10.15 8.60
CA SER A 24 -32.42 11.05 8.83
C SER A 24 -31.07 10.36 8.63
N LEU A 25 -30.93 9.08 8.99
CA LEU A 25 -29.70 8.32 8.77
C LEU A 25 -29.51 7.94 7.30
N LEU A 26 -30.58 7.65 6.58
CA LEU A 26 -30.56 7.33 5.15
C LEU A 26 -30.34 8.58 4.26
N THR A 27 -30.79 9.76 4.70
CA THR A 27 -30.65 11.02 3.97
C THR A 27 -29.37 11.79 4.32
N ARG A 28 -28.74 11.50 5.46
CA ARG A 28 -27.36 11.93 5.70
C ARG A 28 -26.47 11.19 4.72
N GLY A 29 -26.01 11.89 3.68
CA GLY A 29 -24.98 11.37 2.80
C GLY A 29 -23.83 10.84 3.64
N ARG A 30 -23.37 9.61 3.34
CA ARG A 30 -22.15 9.09 3.94
C ARG A 30 -21.07 10.16 3.75
N PRO A 31 -20.39 10.64 4.80
CA PRO A 31 -19.29 11.57 4.60
C PRO A 31 -18.36 10.92 3.56
N PRO A 32 -17.87 11.70 2.58
CA PRO A 32 -16.97 11.15 1.57
C PRO A 32 -15.84 10.42 2.29
N ALA A 33 -15.37 9.31 1.72
CA ALA A 33 -14.13 8.70 2.18
C ALA A 33 -13.08 9.82 2.26
N ARG A 34 -12.38 9.94 3.39
CA ARG A 34 -11.35 10.98 3.56
C ARG A 34 -10.43 10.87 2.35
N GLU A 35 -10.35 11.93 1.57
CA GLU A 35 -9.44 11.97 0.43
C GLU A 35 -8.05 12.32 0.97
N ARG A 36 -7.02 11.67 0.42
CA ARG A 36 -5.63 11.99 0.74
C ARG A 36 -5.40 13.50 0.53
N VAL A 37 -4.89 14.16 1.55
CA VAL A 37 -4.58 15.60 1.53
C VAL A 37 -3.17 15.83 1.00
N VAL A 38 -2.22 14.95 1.34
CA VAL A 38 -0.84 15.09 0.88
C VAL A 38 -0.69 14.90 -0.63
N THR A 39 0.28 15.59 -1.20
CA THR A 39 0.64 15.42 -2.61
C THR A 39 1.37 14.09 -2.83
N THR A 40 1.38 13.63 -4.09
CA THR A 40 2.16 12.44 -4.46
C THR A 40 3.66 12.64 -4.23
N GLU A 41 4.16 13.86 -4.37
CA GLU A 41 5.58 14.18 -4.12
C GLU A 41 5.93 14.02 -2.64
N GLU A 42 5.11 14.59 -1.74
CA GLU A 42 5.29 14.45 -0.29
C GLU A 42 5.21 12.99 0.14
N LEU A 43 4.22 12.24 -0.36
CA LEU A 43 4.06 10.83 -0.08
C LEU A 43 5.26 9.99 -0.56
N THR A 44 5.76 10.25 -1.78
CA THR A 44 6.94 9.58 -2.33
C THR A 44 8.20 9.89 -1.53
N SER A 45 8.37 11.13 -1.10
CA SER A 45 9.50 11.56 -0.26
C SER A 45 9.48 10.88 1.12
N TYR A 46 8.29 10.77 1.71
CA TYR A 46 8.09 10.07 2.98
C TYR A 46 8.38 8.56 2.84
N ALA A 47 7.83 7.92 1.81
CA ALA A 47 8.10 6.52 1.49
C ALA A 47 9.60 6.25 1.27
N ARG A 48 10.30 7.13 0.54
CA ARG A 48 11.76 7.04 0.35
C ARG A 48 12.51 7.06 1.68
N THR A 49 12.09 7.89 2.63
CA THR A 49 12.72 7.99 3.95
C THR A 49 12.60 6.67 4.71
N ILE A 50 11.40 6.09 4.75
CA ILE A 50 11.14 4.79 5.39
C ILE A 50 11.96 3.69 4.70
N LEU A 51 11.88 3.60 3.37
CA LEU A 51 12.56 2.58 2.59
C LEU A 51 14.07 2.66 2.78
N ALA A 52 14.65 3.87 2.79
CA ALA A 52 16.08 4.06 3.02
C ALA A 52 16.54 3.58 4.40
N GLU A 53 15.68 3.70 5.43
CA GLU A 53 15.96 3.24 6.79
C GLU A 53 15.93 1.70 6.89
N ILE A 54 14.95 1.05 6.26
CA ILE A 54 14.78 -0.41 6.36
C ILE A 54 15.68 -1.19 5.40
N GLN A 55 16.10 -0.60 4.28
CA GLN A 55 16.84 -1.29 3.20
C GLN A 55 18.08 -2.06 3.68
N PRO A 56 18.96 -1.49 4.52
CA PRO A 56 20.15 -2.22 4.98
C PRO A 56 19.79 -3.51 5.74
N ARG A 57 18.71 -3.49 6.53
CA ARG A 57 18.23 -4.66 7.28
C ARG A 57 17.58 -5.69 6.36
N SER A 58 16.79 -5.22 5.38
CA SER A 58 16.17 -6.06 4.35
C SER A 58 17.21 -6.82 3.52
N ILE A 59 18.27 -6.13 3.11
CA ILE A 59 19.41 -6.72 2.40
C ILE A 59 20.13 -7.76 3.25
N ALA A 60 20.50 -7.38 4.49
CA ALA A 60 21.30 -8.23 5.37
C ALA A 60 20.58 -9.51 5.79
N ASN A 61 19.29 -9.40 6.10
CA ASN A 61 18.47 -10.53 6.52
C ASN A 61 17.86 -11.29 5.35
N ASN A 62 17.95 -10.73 4.14
CA ASN A 62 17.32 -11.27 2.95
C ASN A 62 15.81 -11.53 3.17
N GLN A 63 15.15 -10.51 3.71
CA GLN A 63 13.74 -10.50 4.11
C GLN A 63 13.08 -9.20 3.68
N GLU A 64 11.81 -9.27 3.35
CA GLU A 64 10.98 -8.10 3.13
C GLU A 64 10.63 -7.43 4.46
N TYR A 65 10.47 -6.11 4.42
CA TYR A 65 9.93 -5.34 5.53
C TYR A 65 8.80 -4.47 5.02
N CYS A 66 7.64 -4.50 5.67
CA CYS A 66 6.43 -3.87 5.17
C CYS A 66 5.65 -3.12 6.24
N GLY A 67 4.78 -2.23 5.79
CA GLY A 67 3.85 -1.48 6.63
C GLY A 67 2.97 -0.58 5.78
N VAL A 68 2.27 0.33 6.44
CA VAL A 68 1.43 1.33 5.78
C VAL A 68 1.81 2.74 6.21
N ILE A 69 1.61 3.68 5.28
CA ILE A 69 1.66 5.11 5.51
C ILE A 69 0.22 5.59 5.65
N PHE A 70 -0.05 6.35 6.71
CA PHE A 70 -1.37 6.91 6.97
C PHE A 70 -1.28 8.39 7.33
N GLU A 71 -2.36 9.12 7.08
CA GLU A 71 -2.56 10.49 7.54
C GLU A 71 -3.26 10.46 8.91
N ASP A 72 -2.71 11.21 9.87
CA ASP A 72 -3.37 11.49 11.15
C ASP A 72 -4.51 12.51 10.99
N GLU A 73 -5.17 12.86 12.10
CA GLU A 73 -6.31 13.80 12.11
C GLU A 73 -5.95 15.19 11.55
N ASP A 74 -4.69 15.61 11.71
CA ASP A 74 -4.16 16.89 11.23
C ASP A 74 -3.68 16.81 9.77
N GLY A 75 -3.65 15.61 9.18
CA GLY A 75 -3.20 15.36 7.80
C GLY A 75 -1.69 15.13 7.68
N ASN A 76 -0.98 14.90 8.78
CA ASN A 76 0.44 14.57 8.73
C ASN A 76 0.65 13.08 8.44
N LEU A 77 1.71 12.77 7.68
CA LEU A 77 2.10 11.40 7.40
C LEU A 77 2.73 10.74 8.62
N GLN A 78 2.28 9.52 8.88
CA GLN A 78 2.75 8.62 9.92
C GLN A 78 2.98 7.24 9.31
N THR A 79 3.78 6.43 9.99
CA THR A 79 4.08 5.04 9.59
C THR A 79 3.49 4.08 10.62
N SER A 80 2.90 2.98 10.17
CA SER A 80 2.51 1.89 11.06
C SER A 80 3.72 1.22 11.69
N THR A 81 3.46 0.24 12.57
CA THR A 81 4.46 -0.78 12.89
C THR A 81 5.03 -1.35 11.59
N ILE A 82 6.36 -1.52 11.55
CA ILE A 82 7.06 -2.18 10.44
C ILE A 82 7.19 -3.66 10.77
N TYR A 83 6.62 -4.50 9.91
CA TYR A 83 6.62 -5.95 10.04
C TYR A 83 7.82 -6.54 9.29
N ALA A 84 8.43 -7.57 9.87
CA ALA A 84 9.42 -8.39 9.18
C ALA A 84 8.69 -9.53 8.48
N GLY A 85 8.91 -9.66 7.18
CA GLY A 85 8.36 -10.71 6.34
C GLY A 85 9.33 -11.88 6.14
N GLU A 86 9.00 -12.67 5.13
CA GLU A 86 9.85 -13.69 4.56
C GLU A 86 10.66 -13.12 3.39
N ARG A 87 11.30 -14.00 2.61
CA ARG A 87 12.17 -13.59 1.50
C ARG A 87 11.45 -12.82 0.40
N ALA A 88 10.22 -13.22 0.08
CA ALA A 88 9.44 -12.76 -1.07
C ALA A 88 7.95 -12.59 -0.71
N ALA A 89 7.68 -12.30 0.57
CA ALA A 89 6.34 -12.06 1.08
C ALA A 89 6.43 -11.30 2.39
N CYS A 90 5.53 -10.34 2.59
CA CYS A 90 5.37 -9.66 3.86
C CYS A 90 3.90 -9.51 4.23
N ALA A 91 3.52 -10.16 5.33
CA ALA A 91 2.18 -10.01 5.89
C ALA A 91 2.20 -8.87 6.92
N LEU A 92 1.41 -7.84 6.67
CA LEU A 92 1.18 -6.74 7.62
C LEU A 92 -0.24 -6.76 8.16
N ASP A 93 -0.39 -6.24 9.37
CA ASP A 93 -1.70 -5.86 9.90
C ASP A 93 -2.04 -4.44 9.43
N TRP A 94 -3.19 -4.31 8.78
CA TRP A 94 -3.73 -3.04 8.29
C TRP A 94 -4.32 -2.16 9.40
N GLY A 95 -4.34 -2.65 10.64
CA GLY A 95 -4.86 -1.95 11.80
C GLY A 95 -4.15 -0.62 12.09
N VAL A 96 -4.76 0.49 11.66
CA VAL A 96 -4.43 1.84 12.13
C VAL A 96 -5.50 2.34 13.10
N PRO A 97 -5.17 3.25 14.05
CA PRO A 97 -6.16 3.85 14.92
C PRO A 97 -7.37 4.44 14.18
N LEU A 98 -8.55 4.38 14.82
CA LEU A 98 -9.78 4.96 14.27
C LEU A 98 -9.59 6.46 14.05
N GLY A 99 -10.03 6.94 12.88
CA GLY A 99 -9.89 8.34 12.48
C GLY A 99 -8.70 8.60 11.55
N TYR A 100 -7.75 7.66 11.45
CA TYR A 100 -6.62 7.77 10.54
C TYR A 100 -6.94 7.17 9.17
N HIS A 101 -6.29 7.69 8.13
CA HIS A 101 -6.54 7.30 6.75
C HIS A 101 -5.28 6.71 6.12
N VAL A 102 -5.31 5.43 5.78
CA VAL A 102 -4.20 4.79 5.04
C VAL A 102 -4.16 5.34 3.63
N VAL A 103 -3.00 5.86 3.23
CA VAL A 103 -2.79 6.49 1.92
C VAL A 103 -1.83 5.71 1.04
N ALA A 104 -0.96 4.90 1.64
CA ALA A 104 -0.14 3.96 0.88
C ALA A 104 0.29 2.74 1.69
N SER A 105 0.54 1.62 1.00
CA SER A 105 1.39 0.54 1.50
C SER A 105 2.86 0.85 1.19
N PHE A 106 3.77 0.19 1.90
CA PHE A 106 5.15 0.09 1.47
C PHE A 106 5.74 -1.27 1.83
N HIS A 107 6.69 -1.73 1.03
CA HIS A 107 7.60 -2.78 1.44
C HIS A 107 8.97 -2.68 0.75
N SER A 108 9.99 -3.24 1.37
CA SER A 108 11.24 -3.56 0.68
C SER A 108 11.18 -4.99 0.14
N HIS A 109 11.71 -5.23 -1.05
CA HIS A 109 12.15 -6.56 -1.41
C HIS A 109 13.36 -6.96 -0.56
N GLY A 110 13.48 -8.25 -0.24
CA GLY A 110 14.68 -8.82 0.38
C GLY A 110 15.91 -8.62 -0.50
N GLY A 111 17.09 -8.91 0.04
CA GLY A 111 18.34 -8.71 -0.71
C GLY A 111 18.44 -9.50 -2.04
N PHE A 112 19.32 -9.02 -2.92
CA PHE A 112 19.37 -9.40 -4.33
C PHE A 112 19.53 -10.91 -4.56
N ASP A 113 18.63 -11.47 -5.36
CA ASP A 113 18.69 -12.84 -5.83
C ASP A 113 18.45 -12.91 -7.34
N THR A 114 19.29 -13.68 -8.04
CA THR A 114 19.14 -13.95 -9.47
C THR A 114 18.04 -14.97 -9.78
N GLN A 115 17.55 -15.70 -8.79
CA GLN A 115 16.45 -16.67 -8.93
C GLN A 115 15.06 -16.05 -8.81
N TYR A 116 14.98 -14.75 -8.47
CA TYR A 116 13.73 -14.02 -8.31
C TYR A 116 13.83 -12.70 -9.11
N ALA A 117 12.72 -12.23 -9.66
CA ALA A 117 12.61 -10.87 -10.22
C ALA A 117 12.63 -9.78 -9.12
N SER A 118 13.71 -9.76 -8.34
CA SER A 118 13.88 -8.91 -7.14
C SER A 118 13.90 -7.40 -7.44
N GLU A 119 13.92 -7.00 -8.72
CA GLU A 119 14.03 -5.60 -9.16
C GLU A 119 12.73 -5.00 -9.72
N ILE A 120 11.65 -5.80 -9.79
CA ILE A 120 10.35 -5.38 -10.35
C ILE A 120 9.25 -5.86 -9.38
N PRO A 121 8.27 -5.02 -8.99
CA PRO A 121 7.14 -5.45 -8.17
C PRO A 121 6.37 -6.60 -8.84
N SER A 122 5.84 -7.52 -8.04
CA SER A 122 4.98 -8.59 -8.53
C SER A 122 3.61 -8.07 -8.97
N SER A 123 2.88 -8.85 -9.77
CA SER A 123 1.48 -8.55 -10.06
C SER A 123 0.60 -8.61 -8.81
N LEU A 124 0.96 -9.44 -7.83
CA LEU A 124 0.27 -9.51 -6.54
C LEU A 124 0.41 -8.21 -5.77
N ASP A 125 1.60 -7.59 -5.74
CA ASP A 125 1.83 -6.31 -5.06
C ASP A 125 0.88 -5.24 -5.60
N LEU A 126 0.83 -5.07 -6.92
CA LEU A 126 -0.05 -4.11 -7.56
C LEU A 126 -1.54 -4.47 -7.35
N ALA A 127 -1.90 -5.75 -7.35
CA ALA A 127 -3.28 -6.19 -7.18
C ALA A 127 -3.79 -5.89 -5.77
N THR A 128 -2.97 -6.09 -4.75
CA THR A 128 -3.30 -5.77 -3.36
C THR A 128 -3.54 -4.27 -3.17
N ASP A 129 -2.70 -3.41 -3.75
CA ASP A 129 -2.90 -1.95 -3.67
C ASP A 129 -4.15 -1.49 -4.43
N ILE A 130 -4.47 -2.12 -5.57
CA ILE A 130 -5.71 -1.89 -6.32
C ILE A 130 -6.95 -2.26 -5.50
N ASP A 131 -6.94 -3.42 -4.84
CA ASP A 131 -8.06 -3.88 -4.02
C ASP A 131 -8.28 -2.97 -2.81
N ALA A 132 -7.18 -2.56 -2.16
CA ALA A 132 -7.19 -1.62 -1.04
C ALA A 132 -7.49 -0.17 -1.45
N ARG A 133 -7.37 0.17 -2.74
CA ARG A 133 -7.55 1.52 -3.31
C ARG A 133 -6.61 2.55 -2.67
N ILE A 134 -5.36 2.18 -2.51
CA ILE A 134 -4.28 3.02 -1.96
C ILE A 134 -3.07 2.95 -2.88
N ASP A 135 -2.16 3.91 -2.76
CA ASP A 135 -0.87 3.81 -3.45
C ASP A 135 0.01 2.73 -2.79
N GLY A 136 1.07 2.30 -3.45
CA GLY A 136 2.06 1.40 -2.85
C GLY A 136 3.47 1.78 -3.23
N PHE A 137 4.44 1.54 -2.36
CA PHE A 137 5.86 1.81 -2.62
C PHE A 137 6.73 0.58 -2.40
N VAL A 138 7.54 0.23 -3.40
CA VAL A 138 8.41 -0.95 -3.34
C VAL A 138 9.87 -0.54 -3.50
N GLY A 139 10.70 -0.85 -2.50
CA GLY A 139 12.15 -0.65 -2.53
C GLY A 139 12.89 -1.90 -2.98
N THR A 140 13.77 -1.81 -4.00
CA THR A 140 14.47 -2.98 -4.57
C THR A 140 15.96 -3.02 -4.20
N PRO A 141 16.63 -4.19 -4.27
CA PRO A 141 18.05 -4.34 -3.93
C PRO A 141 19.01 -3.49 -4.78
N GLY A 142 18.66 -3.20 -6.04
CA GLY A 142 19.37 -2.25 -6.92
C GLY A 142 19.17 -0.79 -6.51
N GLY A 143 18.42 -0.53 -5.45
CA GLY A 143 18.15 0.76 -4.87
C GLY A 143 17.05 1.55 -5.58
N ARG A 144 16.18 0.90 -6.35
CA ARG A 144 15.03 1.54 -7.00
C ARG A 144 13.89 1.75 -6.02
N ILE A 145 13.02 2.70 -6.35
CA ILE A 145 11.71 2.87 -5.72
C ILE A 145 10.66 2.80 -6.81
N TRP A 146 9.73 1.87 -6.67
CA TRP A 146 8.53 1.77 -7.48
C TRP A 146 7.34 2.38 -6.76
N HIS A 147 6.41 2.92 -7.54
CA HIS A 147 5.14 3.48 -7.08
C HIS A 147 4.01 2.75 -7.78
N ASN A 148 3.30 1.92 -7.03
CA ASN A 148 2.06 1.28 -7.44
C ASN A 148 0.95 2.33 -7.38
N ARG A 149 0.35 2.62 -8.54
CA ARG A 149 -0.69 3.62 -8.70
C ARG A 149 -2.00 2.92 -8.96
N TRP A 150 -2.85 2.83 -7.94
CA TRP A 150 -4.04 1.99 -7.98
C TRP A 150 -5.09 2.48 -8.98
N GLN A 151 -5.24 3.81 -9.15
CA GLN A 151 -6.18 4.37 -10.12
C GLN A 151 -5.77 4.01 -11.55
N GLU A 152 -4.48 4.09 -11.85
CA GLU A 152 -3.90 3.79 -13.17
C GLU A 152 -3.68 2.29 -13.41
N LYS A 153 -3.79 1.46 -12.38
CA LYS A 153 -3.53 0.01 -12.42
C LYS A 153 -2.17 -0.32 -13.02
N SER A 154 -1.15 0.40 -12.57
CA SER A 154 0.22 0.24 -13.02
C SER A 154 1.21 0.58 -11.93
N THR A 155 2.41 0.01 -12.03
CA THR A 155 3.56 0.43 -11.25
C THR A 155 4.51 1.27 -12.09
N GLU A 156 5.04 2.34 -11.52
CA GLU A 156 5.92 3.31 -12.17
C GLU A 156 7.21 3.51 -11.36
N LEU A 157 8.33 3.74 -12.04
CA LEU A 157 9.60 4.01 -11.40
C LEU A 157 9.60 5.43 -10.83
N ALA A 158 9.35 5.55 -9.53
CA ALA A 158 9.44 6.81 -8.79
C ALA A 158 10.90 7.26 -8.67
N CYS A 159 11.82 6.31 -8.49
CA CYS A 159 13.25 6.60 -8.44
C CYS A 159 14.08 5.42 -8.97
N GLY A 160 15.12 5.72 -9.75
CA GLY A 160 15.97 4.71 -10.38
C GLY A 160 16.98 4.05 -9.45
N GLU A 161 17.95 3.35 -10.04
CA GLU A 161 19.04 2.70 -9.30
C GLU A 161 19.76 3.67 -8.35
N ALA A 162 20.28 3.13 -7.24
CA ALA A 162 21.03 3.87 -6.22
C ALA A 162 20.26 5.04 -5.58
N CYS A 163 18.92 5.02 -5.62
CA CYS A 163 18.09 5.95 -4.87
C CYS A 163 18.02 5.60 -3.38
N LEU A 164 18.10 4.30 -3.07
CA LEU A 164 18.25 3.67 -1.77
C LEU A 164 19.62 2.97 -1.67
N PRO A 165 20.05 2.54 -0.45
CA PRO A 165 21.22 1.68 -0.30
C PRO A 165 21.16 0.45 -1.21
N VAL A 166 22.25 0.19 -1.92
CA VAL A 166 22.33 -0.88 -2.93
C VAL A 166 22.93 -2.15 -2.33
N ASP A 167 22.36 -3.31 -2.65
CA ASP A 167 22.92 -4.61 -2.28
C ASP A 167 24.25 -4.84 -3.05
N PRO A 168 25.37 -5.10 -2.36
CA PRO A 168 26.64 -5.41 -3.02
C PRO A 168 26.60 -6.59 -4.00
N ARG A 169 25.65 -7.54 -3.81
CA ARG A 169 25.42 -8.65 -4.74
C ARG A 169 24.84 -8.17 -6.06
N TYR A 170 23.95 -7.18 -6.04
CA TYR A 170 23.41 -6.56 -7.25
C TYR A 170 24.51 -5.91 -8.08
N GLU A 171 25.36 -5.10 -7.44
CA GLU A 171 26.51 -4.44 -8.08
C GLU A 171 27.48 -5.46 -8.69
N THR A 172 27.77 -6.52 -7.94
CA THR A 172 28.64 -7.61 -8.42
C THR A 172 28.04 -8.26 -9.66
N PHE A 173 26.76 -8.65 -9.61
CA PHE A 173 26.07 -9.27 -10.74
C PHE A 173 26.11 -8.36 -11.96
N LYS A 174 25.68 -7.10 -11.84
CA LYS A 174 25.64 -6.12 -12.92
C LYS A 174 26.99 -5.95 -13.61
N ARG A 175 28.08 -5.95 -12.85
CA ARG A 175 29.46 -5.88 -13.38
C ARG A 175 29.86 -7.15 -14.12
N THR A 176 29.52 -8.32 -13.60
CA THR A 176 29.98 -9.61 -14.15
C THR A 176 29.14 -10.16 -15.28
N SER A 177 27.83 -9.93 -15.28
CA SER A 177 26.92 -10.49 -16.28
C SER A 177 26.92 -9.66 -17.58
N GLY A 178 27.40 -8.41 -17.55
CA GLY A 178 27.29 -7.48 -18.67
C GLY A 178 25.84 -7.20 -19.10
N GLN A 179 24.88 -7.72 -18.32
CA GLN A 179 23.47 -7.76 -18.66
C GLN A 179 22.84 -6.45 -18.20
N ARG A 180 22.33 -5.70 -19.16
CA ARG A 180 21.37 -4.64 -18.85
C ARG A 180 20.06 -5.33 -18.50
N PHE A 181 19.67 -5.30 -17.24
CA PHE A 181 18.27 -5.51 -16.90
C PHE A 181 17.48 -4.44 -17.67
N ASN A 182 16.78 -4.85 -18.73
CA ASN A 182 15.89 -3.95 -19.46
C ASN A 182 14.61 -3.78 -18.64
N ILE A 183 14.74 -3.06 -17.53
CA ILE A 183 13.64 -2.69 -16.67
C ILE A 183 12.98 -1.45 -17.28
N ALA A 184 11.73 -1.61 -17.68
CA ALA A 184 10.91 -0.50 -18.16
C ALA A 184 10.67 0.50 -17.03
N ARG A 185 10.33 1.75 -17.37
CA ARG A 185 9.98 2.74 -16.33
C ARG A 185 8.58 2.57 -15.76
N ARG A 186 7.78 1.68 -16.35
CA ARG A 186 6.38 1.44 -16.01
C ARG A 186 6.00 0.03 -16.45
N TYR A 187 5.13 -0.60 -15.66
CA TYR A 187 4.45 -1.84 -16.01
C TYR A 187 2.96 -1.72 -15.65
N SER A 188 2.09 -2.11 -16.57
CA SER A 188 0.67 -2.37 -16.33
C SER A 188 0.47 -3.72 -15.65
N MET A 189 -0.72 -3.95 -15.09
CA MET A 189 -1.09 -5.26 -14.54
C MET A 189 -0.86 -6.42 -15.52
N ASP A 190 -1.26 -6.25 -16.79
CA ASP A 190 -1.12 -7.30 -17.81
C ASP A 190 0.35 -7.59 -18.15
N GLU A 191 1.19 -6.55 -18.18
CA GLU A 191 2.63 -6.71 -18.37
C GLU A 191 3.28 -7.42 -17.18
N LEU A 192 2.88 -7.11 -15.94
CA LEU A 192 3.36 -7.82 -14.76
C LEU A 192 2.93 -9.30 -14.80
N ASN A 193 1.65 -9.60 -15.06
CA ASN A 193 1.20 -10.98 -15.19
C ASN A 193 2.01 -11.74 -16.25
N SER A 194 2.25 -11.13 -17.41
CA SER A 194 3.05 -11.74 -18.47
C SER A 194 4.50 -12.00 -18.04
N LEU A 195 5.11 -11.09 -17.28
CA LEU A 195 6.47 -11.26 -16.76
C LEU A 195 6.56 -12.44 -15.79
N PHE A 196 5.62 -12.54 -14.84
CA PHE A 196 5.68 -13.55 -13.79
C PHE A 196 5.07 -14.91 -14.19
N GLU A 197 4.21 -14.98 -15.21
CA GLU A 197 3.77 -16.25 -15.81
C GLU A 197 4.92 -16.96 -16.56
N ILE A 198 5.84 -16.20 -17.16
CA ILE A 198 7.00 -16.75 -17.88
C ILE A 198 8.08 -17.26 -16.91
N GLU A 199 8.22 -16.65 -15.73
CA GLU A 199 9.20 -17.09 -14.72
C GLU A 199 8.77 -18.33 -13.93
N GLY A 200 7.48 -18.70 -13.99
CA GLY A 200 6.91 -19.88 -13.32
C GLY A 200 6.80 -21.16 -14.18
N ALA A 201 7.32 -21.15 -15.42
CA ALA A 201 7.24 -22.26 -16.38
C ALA A 201 8.58 -23.01 -16.60
#